data_AF-A0A959CHJ1-F1
#
_entry.id   AF-A0A959CHJ1-F1
#
_cell.length_a   1.000
_cell.length_b   1.000
_cell.length_c   1.000
_cell.angle_alpha   90.00
_cell.angle_beta   90.00
_cell.angle_gamma   90.00
#
_symmetry.space_group_name_H-M   'P 1'
#
loop_
_entity.id
_entity.type
_entity.pdbx_description
1 polymer ?
#
loop_
_entity_poly.entity_id
_entity_poly.type
_entity_poly.pdbx_seq_one_letter_code
_entity_poly.pdbx_strand_id
1 'polypeptide(L)' 'ALQEAAVLYAGCVAGALQKADYLKAIERAGFANIRIDKERQLNLPDELLLEFLSPDELKAFRNGGTGIFSINVYGEKG' A
#
# COMPACT_ATOMS: atom_id res chain seq x y z
N ALA A 1 -17.55 7.35 -12.51
CA ALA A 1 -17.51 6.09 -11.75
C ALA A 1 -16.14 5.45 -11.95
N LEU A 2 -15.22 5.69 -11.02
CA LEU A 2 -13.96 4.95 -10.85
C LEU A 2 -13.74 4.94 -9.33
N GLN A 3 -14.52 4.10 -8.65
CA GLN A 3 -14.00 2.97 -7.87
C GLN A 3 -13.15 3.44 -6.69
N GLU A 4 -13.85 3.68 -5.58
CA GLU A 4 -13.38 3.82 -4.19
C GLU A 4 -12.73 2.54 -3.66
N ALA A 5 -12.04 1.77 -4.51
CA ALA A 5 -11.13 0.74 -4.06
C ALA A 5 -9.80 1.43 -3.72
N ALA A 6 -9.82 2.27 -2.68
CA ALA A 6 -8.61 2.55 -1.93
C ALA A 6 -8.14 1.18 -1.44
N VAL A 7 -7.10 0.68 -2.10
CA VAL A 7 -6.39 -0.58 -1.87
C VAL A 7 -5.86 -0.56 -0.42
N LEU A 8 -6.74 -0.79 0.55
CA LEU A 8 -6.41 -1.28 1.88
C LEU A 8 -6.19 -2.79 1.71
N TYR A 9 -5.06 -3.14 1.09
CA TYR A 9 -4.58 -4.52 1.13
C TYR A 9 -3.94 -4.73 2.50
N ALA A 10 -4.79 -5.05 3.48
CA ALA A 10 -4.42 -5.75 4.69
C ALA A 10 -4.07 -7.22 4.38
N GLY A 11 -3.28 -7.44 3.34
CA GLY A 11 -2.68 -8.72 3.07
C GLY A 11 -1.41 -8.77 3.88
N CYS A 12 -1.48 -9.35 5.07
CA CYS A 12 -0.33 -9.81 5.84
C CYS A 12 0.48 -8.69 6.52
N VAL A 13 0.61 -8.84 7.83
CA VAL A 13 1.63 -8.16 8.64
C VAL A 13 3.06 -8.57 8.24
N ALA A 14 3.20 -9.35 7.15
CA ALA A 14 4.42 -9.59 6.40
C ALA A 14 4.25 -9.52 4.86
N GLY A 15 3.17 -8.93 4.32
CA GLY A 15 2.84 -9.02 2.88
C GLY A 15 2.01 -7.88 2.30
N ALA A 16 2.02 -6.69 2.92
CA ALA A 16 1.68 -5.47 2.19
C ALA A 16 2.54 -5.51 0.92
N LEU A 17 1.90 -5.45 -0.25
CA LEU A 17 2.61 -5.54 -1.52
C LEU A 17 3.75 -4.53 -1.46
N GLN A 18 4.98 -5.03 -1.33
CA GLN A 18 6.13 -4.16 -1.12
C GLN A 18 6.05 -3.17 -2.26
N LYS A 19 6.21 -1.87 -2.00
CA LYS A 19 6.05 -0.81 -3.02
C LYS A 19 6.61 -1.23 -4.39
N ALA A 20 7.73 -1.94 -4.40
CA ALA A 20 8.32 -2.59 -5.57
C ALA A 20 7.41 -3.58 -6.31
N ASP A 21 6.75 -4.51 -5.63
CA ASP A 21 5.83 -5.48 -6.22
C ASP A 21 4.55 -4.83 -6.77
N TYR A 22 4.07 -3.74 -6.15
CA TYR A 22 2.97 -2.94 -6.69
C TYR A 22 3.36 -2.30 -8.02
N LEU A 23 4.53 -1.65 -8.05
CA LEU A 23 5.04 -1.04 -9.28
C LEU A 23 5.32 -2.09 -10.37
N LYS A 24 5.84 -3.27 -10.00
CA LYS A 24 6.01 -4.41 -10.94
C LYS A 24 4.68 -4.92 -11.47
N ALA A 25 3.62 -4.95 -10.67
CA ALA A 25 2.30 -5.35 -11.14
C ALA A 25 1.76 -4.36 -12.19
N ILE A 26 1.98 -3.05 -11.98
CA ILE A 26 1.64 -2.00 -12.95
C ILE A 26 2.44 -2.18 -14.25
N GLU A 27 3.74 -2.48 -14.15
CA GLU A 27 4.61 -2.77 -15.31
C GLU A 27 4.10 -3.99 -16.09
N ARG A 28 3.80 -5.09 -15.40
CA ARG A 28 3.25 -6.32 -15.99
C ARG A 28 1.88 -6.11 -16.63
N ALA A 29 1.11 -5.12 -16.18
CA ALA A 29 -0.17 -4.74 -16.77
C ALA A 29 -0.03 -3.93 -18.08
N GLY A 30 1.20 -3.68 -18.53
CA GLY A 30 1.53 -3.05 -19.81
C GLY A 30 1.65 -1.53 -19.74
N PHE A 31 1.79 -0.96 -18.54
CA PHE A 31 2.13 0.45 -18.38
C PHE A 31 3.65 0.63 -18.42
N ALA A 32 4.10 1.66 -19.12
CA ALA A 32 5.48 2.13 -19.22
C ALA A 32 5.63 3.50 -18.52
N ASN A 33 6.86 3.99 -18.41
CA ASN A 33 7.17 5.30 -17.81
C ASN A 33 6.59 5.47 -16.39
N ILE A 34 6.60 4.38 -15.61
CA ILE A 34 6.01 4.34 -14.28
C ILE A 34 6.84 5.19 -13.31
N ARG A 35 6.20 6.18 -12.69
CA ARG A 35 6.83 7.03 -11.66
C ARG A 35 5.86 7.34 -10.54
N ILE A 36 6.40 7.59 -9.35
CA ILE A 36 5.62 8.05 -8.21
C ILE A 36 5.67 9.57 -8.19
N ASP A 37 4.49 10.19 -8.27
CA ASP A 37 4.35 11.65 -8.32
C ASP A 37 4.23 12.24 -6.91
N LYS A 38 3.52 11.53 -6.01
CA LYS A 38 3.34 11.93 -4.61
C LYS A 38 3.34 10.70 -3.73
N GLU A 39 3.92 10.85 -2.54
CA GLU A 39 3.91 9.85 -1.48
C GLU A 39 3.59 10.55 -0.15
N ARG A 40 2.66 9.97 0.60
CA ARG A 40 2.30 10.44 1.93
C ARG A 40 2.16 9.25 2.87
N GLN A 41 2.85 9.30 3.99
CA GLN A 41 2.64 8.36 5.08
C GLN A 41 1.28 8.63 5.74
N LEU A 42 0.50 7.57 5.91
CA LEU A 42 -0.78 7.61 6.61
C LEU A 42 -0.59 7.05 8.01
N ASN A 43 -1.00 7.85 9.00
CA ASN A 43 -1.14 7.39 10.38
C ASN A 43 -2.60 7.00 10.59
N LEU A 44 -2.88 5.71 10.46
CA LEU A 44 -4.19 5.16 10.80
C LEU A 44 -4.28 4.95 12.31
N PRO A 45 -5.45 5.18 12.93
CA PRO A 45 -5.68 4.85 14.33
C PRO A 45 -5.65 3.34 14.55
N ASP A 46 -5.25 2.92 15.75
CA ASP A 46 -5.12 1.50 16.11
C ASP A 46 -6.45 0.74 15.97
N GLU A 47 -7.57 1.39 16.28
CA GLU A 47 -8.91 0.78 16.16
C GLU A 47 -9.22 0.33 14.74
N LEU A 48 -8.87 1.15 13.72
CA LEU A 48 -9.02 0.76 12.32
C LEU A 48 -8.02 -0.34 11.92
N LEU A 49 -6.78 -0.29 12.43
CA LEU A 49 -5.79 -1.32 12.13
C LEU A 49 -6.19 -2.68 12.73
N LEU A 50 -6.85 -2.70 13.89
CA LEU A 50 -7.31 -3.93 14.54
C LEU A 50 -8.46 -4.64 13.80
N GLU A 51 -9.15 -3.97 12.87
CA GLU A 51 -10.08 -4.64 11.97
C GLU A 51 -9.38 -5.58 10.97
N PHE A 52 -8.07 -5.39 10.80
CA PHE A 52 -7.26 -6.04 9.79
C PHE A 52 -6.07 -6.82 10.36
N LEU A 53 -5.58 -6.41 11.53
CA LEU A 53 -4.40 -6.94 12.19
C LEU A 53 -4.78 -7.47 13.57
N SER A 54 -4.18 -8.59 13.95
CA SER A 54 -4.21 -9.09 15.32
C SER A 54 -3.49 -8.12 16.28
N PRO A 55 -3.75 -8.16 17.60
CA PRO A 55 -3.06 -7.30 18.56
C PRO A 55 -1.52 -7.44 18.55
N ASP A 56 -1.01 -8.66 18.37
CA ASP A 56 0.44 -8.91 18.25
C ASP A 56 1.01 -8.38 16.92
N GLU A 57 0.21 -8.45 15.87
CA GLU A 57 0.52 -7.92 14.55
C GLU A 57 0.54 -6.39 14.54
N LEU A 58 -0.40 -5.75 15.25
CA LEU A 58 -0.39 -4.30 15.45
C LEU A 58 0.87 -3.87 16.21
N LYS A 59 1.27 -4.59 17.28
CA LYS A 59 2.51 -4.31 18.00
C LYS A 59 3.73 -4.45 17.08
N ALA A 60 3.78 -5.51 16.28
CA ALA A 60 4.84 -5.69 15.29
C ALA A 60 4.85 -4.57 14.23
N PHE A 61 3.67 -4.12 13.79
CA PHE A 61 3.52 -3.00 12.85
C PHE A 61 3.99 -1.66 13.44
N ARG A 62 3.66 -1.39 14.71
CA ARG A 62 4.07 -0.15 15.40
C ARG A 62 5.55 -0.13 15.79
N ASN A 63 6.12 -1.29 16.12
CA ASN A 63 7.53 -1.42 16.47
C ASN A 63 8.44 -1.62 15.26
N GLY A 64 7.90 -2.19 14.17
CA GLY A 64 8.58 -2.31 12.89
C GLY A 64 8.59 -0.97 12.18
N GLY A 65 9.71 -0.61 11.54
CA GLY A 65 9.81 0.64 10.76
C GLY A 65 8.95 0.67 9.48
N THR A 66 7.91 -0.16 9.41
CA THR A 66 7.01 -0.27 8.25
C THR A 66 5.82 0.66 8.46
N GLY A 67 5.44 1.38 7.41
CA GLY A 67 4.31 2.32 7.43
C GLY A 67 3.33 2.06 6.31
N ILE A 68 2.13 2.61 6.43
CA ILE A 68 1.16 2.66 5.34
C ILE A 68 1.40 3.94 4.57
N PHE A 69 1.52 3.82 3.26
CA PHE A 69 1.77 4.94 2.37
C PHE A 69 0.66 5.04 1.33
N SER A 70 0.15 6.26 1.15
CA SER A 70 -0.64 6.62 -0.01
C SER A 70 0.30 7.14 -1.09
N ILE A 71 0.27 6.50 -2.27
CA ILE A 71 1.09 6.90 -3.41
C ILE A 71 0.21 7.24 -4.62
N ASN A 72 0.59 8.31 -5.32
CA ASN A 72 0.09 8.60 -6.66
C ASN A 72 1.09 8.06 -7.67
N VAL A 73 0.66 7.09 -8.46
CA VAL A 73 1.49 6.49 -9.51
C VAL A 73 1.03 6.99 -10.87
N TYR A 74 1.97 7.51 -11.64
CA TYR A 74 1.80 7.80 -13.05
C TYR A 74 2.34 6.63 -13.87
N GLY A 75 1.66 6.29 -14.96
CA GLY A 75 2.12 5.32 -15.95
C GLY A 75 1.41 5.56 -17.28
N GLU A 76 2.14 5.34 -18.37
CA GLU A 76 1.65 5.50 -19.75
C GLU A 76 1.36 4.14 -20.35
N LYS A 77 0.19 3.96 -20.97
CA LYS A 77 -0.13 2.72 -21.69
C LYS A 77 -0.19 3.04 -23.18
N GLY A 78 0.68 2.38 -23.94
CA GLY A 78 0.70 2.44 -25.40
C GLY A 78 -0.42 1.65 -26.04
#